data_AF-A0A7L0UR55-F1
#
_entry.id   AF-A0A7L0UR55-F1
#
_cell.length_a   1.000
_cell.length_b   1.000
_cell.length_c   1.000
_cell.angle_alpha   90.00
_cell.angle_beta   90.00
_cell.angle_gamma   90.00
#
_symmetry.space_group_name_H-M   'P 1'
#
loop_
_entity.id
_entity.type
_entity.pdbx_description
1 polymer ?
#
loop_
_entity_poly.entity_id
_entity_poly.type
_entity_poly.pdbx_seq_one_letter_code
_entity_poly.pdbx_strand_id
1 'polypeptide(L)'
;PLFRRFQRRYYLVYLPALAADWLQGPYLYKLYRHYGFLEDQIVVLYGCGWISTLLFSLAASFFIDPLGRKKSCLFSLFLASVASCLKLSRDYFLLVLGKVLGGLWAALLFSSCESWYVHEHLEGHDFPSEWIAGTFSRAAFWNNVIAVAAGGVADFFAEWLSFGPVAPFMVSIPFFLFSGFFALKNWDENYGKKRAFAKTCGDGLKCLLSDRRVLLLGTIQALFESIIYIFIFLWTPVLDPHGAPLGIVFSSFMAASMLGSSLYRLALSRRYHLQPV
;
A
#
# COMPACT_ATOMS: atom_id res chain seq x y z
N PRO A 1 -10.81 -24.69 -12.24
CA PRO A 1 -11.64 -24.41 -11.05
C PRO A 1 -11.89 -22.90 -10.87
N LEU A 2 -13.16 -22.48 -10.91
CA LEU A 2 -13.65 -21.08 -10.91
C LEU A 2 -12.96 -20.18 -9.87
N PHE A 3 -12.81 -20.65 -8.63
CA PHE A 3 -12.15 -19.90 -7.55
C PHE A 3 -10.71 -19.47 -7.88
N ARG A 4 -9.89 -20.36 -8.47
CA ARG A 4 -8.51 -19.99 -8.86
C ARG A 4 -8.48 -18.97 -9.98
N ARG A 5 -9.47 -18.98 -10.89
CA ARG A 5 -9.60 -17.98 -11.95
C ARG A 5 -9.99 -16.62 -11.35
N PHE A 6 -10.90 -16.61 -10.39
CA PHE A 6 -11.30 -15.43 -9.64
C PHE A 6 -10.12 -14.83 -8.83
N GLN A 7 -9.40 -15.66 -8.06
CA GLN A 7 -8.19 -15.23 -7.35
C GLN A 7 -7.16 -14.60 -8.28
N ARG A 8 -6.89 -15.21 -9.45
CA ARG A 8 -5.99 -14.64 -10.45
C ARG A 8 -6.47 -13.30 -10.98
N ARG A 9 -7.78 -13.11 -11.21
CA ARG A 9 -8.33 -11.82 -11.64
C ARG A 9 -8.10 -10.72 -10.61
N TYR A 10 -8.23 -11.04 -9.33
CA TYR A 10 -7.91 -10.11 -8.24
C TYR A 10 -6.41 -9.77 -8.21
N TYR A 11 -5.54 -10.78 -8.25
CA TYR A 11 -4.09 -10.59 -8.22
C TYR A 11 -3.55 -9.80 -9.42
N LEU A 12 -4.14 -9.97 -10.60
CA LEU A 12 -3.74 -9.22 -11.80
C LEU A 12 -3.96 -7.70 -11.69
N VAL A 13 -4.86 -7.25 -10.83
CA VAL A 13 -5.08 -5.82 -10.57
C VAL A 13 -4.27 -5.38 -9.35
N TYR A 14 -4.33 -6.15 -8.27
CA TYR A 14 -3.76 -5.78 -6.99
C TYR A 14 -2.22 -5.80 -6.97
N LEU A 15 -1.60 -6.84 -7.52
CA LEU A 15 -0.14 -7.01 -7.47
C LEU A 15 0.64 -5.97 -8.28
N PRO A 16 0.24 -5.59 -9.51
CA PRO A 16 0.94 -4.52 -10.24
C PRO A 16 0.81 -3.15 -9.57
N ALA A 17 -0.33 -2.85 -8.95
CA ALA A 17 -0.50 -1.60 -8.23
C ALA A 17 0.39 -1.54 -6.98
N LEU A 18 0.52 -2.66 -6.25
CA LEU A 18 1.49 -2.81 -5.16
C LEU A 18 2.94 -2.67 -5.65
N ALA A 19 3.29 -3.28 -6.78
CA ALA A 19 4.63 -3.16 -7.35
C ALA A 19 4.98 -1.69 -7.65
N ALA A 20 4.03 -0.94 -8.21
CA ALA A 20 4.17 0.48 -8.51
C ALA A 20 4.38 1.34 -7.26
N ASP A 21 3.74 0.99 -6.14
CA ASP A 21 3.91 1.67 -4.86
C ASP A 21 5.29 1.39 -4.26
N TRP A 22 5.68 0.11 -4.19
CA TRP A 22 6.96 -0.31 -3.64
C TRP A 22 8.16 0.22 -4.41
N LEU A 23 8.03 0.41 -5.72
CA LEU A 23 9.08 0.98 -6.56
C LEU A 23 9.43 2.44 -6.17
N GLN A 24 8.45 3.17 -5.65
CA GLN A 24 8.60 4.60 -5.32
C GLN A 24 9.20 4.83 -3.93
N GLY A 25 9.02 3.87 -3.01
CA GLY A 25 9.44 4.00 -1.61
C GLY A 25 10.93 4.35 -1.41
N PRO A 26 11.88 3.61 -2.01
CA PRO A 26 13.31 3.74 -1.69
C PRO A 26 13.92 5.10 -2.07
N TYR A 27 13.43 5.70 -3.16
CA TYR A 27 14.03 6.91 -3.74
C TYR A 27 13.31 8.20 -3.34
N LEU A 28 12.25 8.12 -2.52
CA LEU A 28 11.42 9.27 -2.17
C LEU A 28 12.18 10.33 -1.36
N TYR A 29 12.98 9.91 -0.38
CA TYR A 29 13.82 10.84 0.38
C TYR A 29 14.95 11.43 -0.50
N LYS A 30 15.65 10.58 -1.26
CA LYS A 30 16.74 10.99 -2.17
C LYS A 30 16.25 11.98 -3.23
N LEU A 31 15.03 11.81 -3.75
CA LEU A 31 14.41 12.74 -4.69
C LEU A 31 14.27 14.15 -4.08
N TYR A 32 13.76 14.26 -2.86
CA TYR A 32 13.58 15.56 -2.22
C TYR A 32 14.90 16.23 -1.87
N ARG A 33 15.90 15.46 -1.44
CA ARG A 33 17.27 15.97 -1.26
C ARG A 33 17.89 16.43 -2.57
N HIS A 34 17.67 15.70 -3.66
CA HIS A 34 18.15 16.08 -4.99
C HIS A 34 17.53 17.40 -5.49
N TYR A 35 16.29 17.71 -5.09
CA TYR A 35 15.67 19.01 -5.35
C TYR A 35 16.15 20.15 -4.44
N GLY A 36 17.03 19.87 -3.48
CA GLY A 36 17.62 20.86 -2.59
C GLY A 36 16.76 21.20 -1.37
N PHE A 37 15.77 20.38 -1.03
CA PHE A 37 14.93 20.63 0.15
C PHE A 37 15.69 20.33 1.46
N LEU A 38 15.39 21.15 2.47
CA LEU A 38 15.89 20.96 3.84
C LEU A 38 15.23 19.75 4.49
N GLU A 39 15.89 19.14 5.46
CA GLU A 39 15.38 17.95 6.16
C GLU A 39 14.02 18.23 6.81
N ASP A 40 13.84 19.40 7.42
CA ASP A 40 12.57 19.84 8.01
C ASP A 40 11.42 19.88 7.00
N GLN A 41 11.69 20.36 5.78
CA GLN A 41 10.70 20.40 4.69
C GLN A 41 10.32 18.99 4.22
N ILE A 42 11.29 18.07 4.22
CA ILE A 42 11.05 16.67 3.89
C ILE A 42 10.19 16.01 4.97
N VAL A 43 10.46 16.27 6.26
CA VAL A 43 9.62 15.80 7.38
C VAL A 43 8.17 16.22 7.18
N VAL A 44 7.93 17.50 6.86
CA VAL A 44 6.57 18.01 6.61
C VAL A 44 5.91 17.27 5.44
N LEU A 45 6.61 17.03 4.33
CA LEU A 45 6.07 16.26 3.20
C LEU A 45 5.67 14.83 3.59
N TYR A 46 6.51 14.14 4.37
CA TYR A 46 6.18 12.79 4.87
C TYR A 46 4.98 12.83 5.81
N GLY A 47 4.98 13.75 6.78
CA GLY A 47 3.88 13.96 7.71
C GLY A 47 2.55 14.24 7.00
N CYS A 48 2.55 15.14 6.01
CA CYS A 48 1.37 15.42 5.20
C CYS A 48 0.84 14.17 4.48
N GLY A 49 1.72 13.31 3.98
CA GLY A 49 1.35 12.06 3.32
C GLY A 49 0.72 11.03 4.28
N TRP A 50 1.28 10.87 5.47
CA TRP A 50 0.73 9.95 6.47
C TRP A 50 -0.59 10.45 7.04
N ILE A 51 -0.69 11.74 7.36
CA ILE A 51 -1.93 12.36 7.85
C ILE A 51 -3.03 12.28 6.79
N SER A 52 -2.71 12.56 5.52
CA SER A 52 -3.70 12.45 4.44
C SER A 52 -4.20 11.01 4.29
N THR A 53 -3.29 10.03 4.33
CA THR A 53 -3.65 8.60 4.26
C THR A 53 -4.58 8.22 5.42
N LEU A 54 -4.29 8.66 6.64
CA LEU A 54 -5.14 8.41 7.81
C LEU A 54 -6.55 8.98 7.63
N LEU A 55 -6.65 10.26 7.24
CA LEU A 55 -7.93 10.95 7.06
C LEU A 55 -8.76 10.32 5.93
N PHE A 56 -8.14 10.04 4.79
CA PHE A 56 -8.83 9.45 3.65
C PHE A 56 -9.18 7.98 3.87
N SER A 57 -8.42 7.22 4.68
CA SER A 57 -8.76 5.83 5.02
C SER A 57 -10.04 5.76 5.84
N LEU A 58 -10.26 6.69 6.76
CA LEU A 58 -11.53 6.79 7.51
C LEU A 58 -12.71 7.10 6.58
N ALA A 59 -12.48 7.96 5.57
CA ALA A 59 -13.49 8.40 4.63
C ALA A 59 -13.66 7.48 3.40
N ALA A 60 -12.77 6.51 3.19
CA ALA A 60 -12.70 5.72 1.95
C ALA A 60 -14.03 5.02 1.65
N SER A 61 -14.62 4.36 2.64
CA SER A 61 -15.90 3.65 2.50
C SER A 61 -17.04 4.58 2.05
N PHE A 62 -17.05 5.82 2.52
CA PHE A 62 -18.06 6.81 2.12
C PHE A 62 -17.94 7.21 0.64
N PHE A 63 -16.71 7.28 0.10
CA PHE A 63 -16.50 7.56 -1.32
C PHE A 63 -16.75 6.33 -2.19
N ILE A 64 -16.34 5.14 -1.74
CA ILE A 64 -16.35 3.91 -2.52
C ILE A 64 -17.77 3.38 -2.75
N ASP A 65 -18.57 3.32 -1.68
CA ASP A 65 -19.90 2.71 -1.73
C ASP A 65 -20.85 3.36 -2.78
N PRO A 66 -20.92 4.71 -2.93
CA PRO A 66 -21.76 5.35 -3.94
C PRO A 66 -21.15 5.42 -5.35
N LEU A 67 -19.82 5.59 -5.49
CA LEU A 67 -19.16 5.66 -6.80
C LEU A 67 -19.16 4.31 -7.52
N GLY A 68 -19.18 3.22 -6.76
CA GLY A 68 -18.97 1.86 -7.25
C GLY A 68 -17.50 1.47 -7.14
N ARG A 69 -17.26 0.23 -6.70
CA ARG A 69 -15.93 -0.25 -6.30
C ARG A 69 -14.95 -0.32 -7.46
N LYS A 70 -15.43 -0.65 -8.67
CA LYS A 70 -14.58 -0.67 -9.87
C LYS A 70 -14.19 0.75 -10.26
N LYS A 71 -15.16 1.67 -10.34
CA LYS A 71 -14.90 3.09 -10.64
C LYS A 71 -13.97 3.74 -9.62
N SER A 72 -14.15 3.47 -8.33
CA SER A 72 -13.26 3.97 -7.28
C SER A 72 -11.85 3.41 -7.41
N CYS A 73 -11.68 2.12 -7.75
CA CYS A 73 -10.36 1.55 -8.03
C CYS A 73 -9.70 2.24 -9.22
N LEU A 74 -10.42 2.45 -10.33
CA LEU A 74 -9.88 3.13 -11.51
C LEU A 74 -9.53 4.59 -11.24
N PHE A 75 -10.38 5.29 -10.50
CA PHE A 75 -10.12 6.66 -10.06
C PHE A 75 -8.87 6.72 -9.18
N SER A 76 -8.69 5.76 -8.26
CA SER A 76 -7.48 5.68 -7.44
C SER A 76 -6.22 5.45 -8.28
N LEU A 77 -6.25 4.58 -9.29
CA LEU A 77 -5.10 4.34 -10.17
C LEU A 77 -4.76 5.55 -11.05
N PHE A 78 -5.79 6.30 -11.49
CA PHE A 78 -5.61 7.58 -12.15
C PHE A 78 -4.94 8.60 -11.22
N LEU A 79 -5.44 8.75 -9.99
CA LEU A 79 -4.85 9.63 -8.98
C LEU A 79 -3.41 9.24 -8.63
N ALA A 80 -3.09 7.93 -8.57
CA ALA A 80 -1.74 7.42 -8.34
C ALA A 80 -0.78 7.82 -9.47
N SER A 81 -1.26 7.76 -10.71
CA SER A 81 -0.51 8.20 -11.89
C SER A 81 -0.25 9.71 -11.85
N VAL A 82 -1.29 10.51 -11.54
CA VAL A 82 -1.15 11.96 -11.38
C VAL A 82 -0.20 12.31 -10.24
N ALA A 83 -0.30 11.65 -9.09
CA ALA A 83 0.58 11.85 -7.94
C ALA A 83 2.04 11.49 -8.28
N SER A 84 2.26 10.47 -9.09
CA SER A 84 3.60 10.11 -9.59
C SER A 84 4.14 11.18 -10.54
N CYS A 85 3.30 11.72 -11.43
CA CYS A 85 3.67 12.84 -12.31
C CYS A 85 4.01 14.12 -11.53
N LEU A 86 3.26 14.43 -10.47
CA LEU A 86 3.52 15.62 -9.64
C LEU A 86 4.89 15.57 -8.95
N LYS A 87 5.43 14.38 -8.68
CA LYS A 87 6.78 14.20 -8.11
C LYS A 87 7.90 14.61 -9.07
N LEU A 88 7.61 14.76 -10.37
CA LEU A 88 8.56 15.35 -11.33
C LEU A 88 8.69 16.87 -11.17
N SER A 89 7.71 17.53 -10.54
CA SER A 89 7.80 18.96 -10.29
C SER A 89 8.78 19.26 -9.15
N ARG A 90 9.50 20.38 -9.28
CA ARG A 90 10.37 20.94 -8.24
C ARG A 90 9.64 21.88 -7.29
N ASP A 91 8.37 22.20 -7.56
CA ASP A 91 7.61 23.12 -6.73
C ASP A 91 7.14 22.43 -5.44
N TYR A 92 7.48 23.02 -4.29
CA TYR A 92 7.14 22.47 -2.98
C TYR A 92 5.62 22.26 -2.80
N PHE A 93 4.80 23.21 -3.24
CA PHE A 93 3.34 23.11 -3.14
C PHE A 93 2.76 21.97 -4.00
N LEU A 94 3.33 21.73 -5.19
CA LEU A 94 2.93 20.62 -6.04
C LEU A 94 3.33 19.27 -5.43
N LEU A 95 4.46 19.21 -4.71
CA LEU A 95 4.86 18.02 -3.95
C LEU A 95 3.95 17.77 -2.75
N VAL A 96 3.54 18.81 -2.01
CA VAL A 96 2.55 18.69 -0.93
C VAL A 96 1.22 18.19 -1.50
N LEU A 97 0.75 18.75 -2.62
CA LEU A 97 -0.45 18.27 -3.30
C LEU A 97 -0.28 16.81 -3.74
N GLY A 98 0.88 16.44 -4.29
CA GLY A 98 1.23 15.07 -4.65
C GLY A 98 1.20 14.11 -3.45
N LYS A 99 1.59 14.55 -2.25
CA LYS A 99 1.49 13.76 -1.01
C LYS A 99 0.06 13.61 -0.51
N VAL A 100 -0.76 14.66 -0.62
CA VAL A 100 -2.19 14.60 -0.26
C VAL A 100 -2.94 13.67 -1.21
N LEU A 101 -2.74 13.82 -2.52
CA LEU A 101 -3.25 12.90 -3.53
C LEU A 101 -2.70 11.49 -3.34
N GLY A 102 -1.44 11.39 -2.91
CA GLY A 102 -0.75 10.21 -2.44
C GLY A 102 -1.56 9.37 -1.46
N GLY A 103 -1.95 10.00 -0.35
CA GLY A 103 -2.78 9.34 0.67
C GLY A 103 -4.19 9.02 0.19
N LEU A 104 -4.78 9.88 -0.65
CA LEU A 104 -6.11 9.64 -1.21
C LEU A 104 -6.14 8.39 -2.11
N TRP A 105 -5.19 8.25 -3.03
CA TRP A 105 -5.19 7.11 -3.93
C TRP A 105 -4.91 5.81 -3.20
N ALA A 106 -3.97 5.80 -2.24
CA ALA A 106 -3.66 4.60 -1.46
C ALA A 106 -4.89 4.14 -0.64
N ALA A 107 -5.52 5.07 0.09
CA ALA A 107 -6.71 4.79 0.88
C ALA A 107 -7.86 4.22 0.04
N LEU A 108 -8.12 4.80 -1.14
CA LEU A 108 -9.16 4.35 -2.05
C LEU A 108 -8.82 3.00 -2.70
N LEU A 109 -7.57 2.80 -3.14
CA LEU A 109 -7.16 1.58 -3.83
C LEU A 109 -7.31 0.36 -2.94
N PHE A 110 -6.70 0.37 -1.74
CA PHE A 110 -6.73 -0.78 -0.83
C PHE A 110 -8.16 -1.11 -0.42
N SER A 111 -8.91 -0.09 0.02
CA SER A 111 -10.28 -0.26 0.48
C SER A 111 -11.24 -0.73 -0.63
N SER A 112 -11.11 -0.22 -1.86
CA SER A 112 -11.97 -0.63 -2.98
C SER A 112 -11.64 -2.01 -3.48
N CYS A 113 -10.35 -2.37 -3.55
CA CYS A 113 -9.91 -3.70 -3.95
C CYS A 113 -10.39 -4.78 -2.98
N GLU A 114 -10.21 -4.57 -1.67
CA GLU A 114 -10.65 -5.49 -0.63
C GLU A 114 -12.18 -5.64 -0.63
N SER A 115 -12.89 -4.51 -0.63
CA SER A 115 -14.37 -4.51 -0.64
C SER A 115 -14.94 -5.17 -1.89
N TRP A 116 -14.31 -4.98 -3.06
CA TRP A 116 -14.72 -5.64 -4.30
C TRP A 116 -14.54 -7.16 -4.20
N TYR A 117 -13.38 -7.62 -3.73
CA TYR A 117 -13.06 -9.03 -3.59
C TYR A 117 -14.04 -9.74 -2.64
N VAL A 118 -14.27 -9.17 -1.45
CA VAL A 118 -15.14 -9.78 -0.44
C VAL A 118 -16.57 -9.93 -0.94
N HIS A 119 -17.09 -8.94 -1.65
CA HIS A 119 -18.46 -9.00 -2.18
C HIS A 119 -18.61 -9.97 -3.35
N GLU A 120 -17.70 -9.96 -4.32
CA GLU A 120 -17.73 -10.95 -5.40
C GLU A 120 -17.58 -12.38 -4.89
N HIS A 121 -16.78 -12.57 -3.84
CA HIS A 121 -16.55 -13.87 -3.22
C HIS A 121 -17.79 -14.39 -2.49
N LEU A 122 -18.48 -13.52 -1.74
CA LEU A 122 -19.64 -13.90 -0.92
C LEU A 122 -20.95 -13.84 -1.71
N GLU A 123 -21.24 -12.73 -2.38
CA GLU A 123 -22.53 -12.51 -3.05
C GLU A 123 -22.54 -12.99 -4.50
N GLY A 124 -21.42 -12.87 -5.22
CA GLY A 124 -21.35 -13.24 -6.64
C GLY A 124 -21.18 -14.75 -6.87
N HIS A 125 -20.35 -15.39 -6.07
CA HIS A 125 -19.96 -16.80 -6.27
C HIS A 125 -20.31 -17.74 -5.10
N ASP A 126 -20.78 -17.18 -3.97
CA ASP A 126 -21.16 -17.92 -2.75
C ASP A 126 -20.07 -18.90 -2.27
N PHE A 127 -18.81 -18.45 -2.29
CA PHE A 127 -17.68 -19.25 -1.84
C PHE A 127 -17.54 -19.22 -0.32
N PRO A 128 -16.95 -20.28 0.30
CA PRO A 128 -16.71 -20.31 1.74
C PRO A 128 -15.91 -19.11 2.24
N SER A 129 -16.35 -18.47 3.31
CA SER A 129 -15.71 -17.29 3.90
C SER A 129 -14.27 -17.56 4.37
N GLU A 130 -13.97 -18.79 4.77
CA GLU A 130 -12.63 -19.24 5.18
C GLU A 130 -11.57 -19.07 4.06
N TRP A 131 -12.00 -19.14 2.80
CA TRP A 131 -11.08 -19.03 1.66
C TRP A 131 -10.57 -17.61 1.44
N ILE A 132 -11.25 -16.60 1.99
CA ILE A 132 -10.84 -15.19 1.94
C ILE A 132 -9.48 -15.02 2.63
N ALA A 133 -9.34 -15.56 3.85
CA ALA A 133 -8.09 -15.49 4.61
C ALA A 133 -6.93 -16.18 3.86
N GLY A 134 -7.21 -17.30 3.18
CA GLY A 134 -6.24 -17.98 2.34
C GLY A 134 -5.78 -17.13 1.14
N THR A 135 -6.69 -16.40 0.50
CA THR A 135 -6.36 -15.49 -0.61
C THR A 135 -5.50 -14.32 -0.15
N PHE A 136 -5.85 -13.68 0.97
CA PHE A 136 -5.07 -12.56 1.52
C PHE A 136 -3.71 -13.00 2.04
N SER A 137 -3.60 -14.17 2.66
CA SER A 137 -2.30 -14.73 3.07
C SER A 137 -1.36 -14.95 1.87
N ARG A 138 -1.90 -15.47 0.75
CA ARG A 138 -1.16 -15.58 -0.50
C ARG A 138 -0.83 -14.21 -1.11
N ALA A 139 -1.74 -13.25 -1.05
CA ALA A 139 -1.50 -11.89 -1.50
C ALA A 139 -0.35 -11.24 -0.72
N ALA A 140 -0.33 -11.37 0.61
CA ALA A 140 0.73 -10.88 1.48
C ALA A 140 2.08 -11.55 1.18
N PHE A 141 2.10 -12.85 0.88
CA PHE A 141 3.32 -13.52 0.44
C PHE A 141 3.87 -12.92 -0.86
N TRP A 142 3.02 -12.77 -1.88
CA TRP A 142 3.41 -12.16 -3.15
C TRP A 142 3.80 -10.69 -3.00
N ASN A 143 3.15 -9.95 -2.09
CA ASN A 143 3.51 -8.58 -1.76
C ASN A 143 4.96 -8.47 -1.28
N ASN A 144 5.40 -9.36 -0.39
CA ASN A 144 6.79 -9.38 0.08
C ASN A 144 7.78 -9.69 -1.06
N VAL A 145 7.46 -10.67 -1.92
CA VAL A 145 8.30 -11.01 -3.09
C VAL A 145 8.41 -9.82 -4.04
N ILE A 146 7.29 -9.14 -4.31
CA ILE A 146 7.24 -7.95 -5.16
C ILE A 146 8.02 -6.80 -4.53
N ALA A 147 7.95 -6.59 -3.22
CA ALA A 147 8.69 -5.55 -2.53
C ALA A 147 10.21 -5.75 -2.65
N VAL A 148 10.68 -6.99 -2.51
CA VAL A 148 12.10 -7.34 -2.74
C VAL A 148 12.51 -7.09 -4.20
N ALA A 149 11.70 -7.52 -5.16
CA ALA A 149 11.95 -7.32 -6.58
C ALA A 149 11.91 -5.83 -6.97
N ALA A 150 11.00 -5.06 -6.40
CA ALA A 150 10.84 -3.63 -6.66
C ALA A 150 12.09 -2.85 -6.24
N GLY A 151 12.72 -3.19 -5.12
CA GLY A 151 13.99 -2.57 -4.73
C GLY A 151 15.10 -2.80 -5.77
N GLY A 152 15.23 -4.03 -6.28
CA GLY A 152 16.23 -4.35 -7.31
C GLY A 152 15.92 -3.70 -8.67
N VAL A 153 14.64 -3.62 -9.05
CA VAL A 153 14.22 -2.89 -10.26
C VAL A 153 14.47 -1.40 -10.10
N ALA A 154 14.17 -0.81 -8.95
CA ALA A 154 14.44 0.60 -8.68
C ALA A 154 15.94 0.91 -8.78
N ASP A 155 16.79 0.04 -8.23
CA ASP A 155 18.25 0.14 -8.31
C ASP A 155 18.77 0.07 -9.75
N PHE A 156 18.29 -0.92 -10.52
CA PHE A 156 18.62 -1.10 -11.93
C PHE A 156 18.31 0.17 -12.76
N PHE A 157 17.14 0.77 -12.56
CA PHE A 157 16.74 1.96 -13.32
C PHE A 157 17.41 3.26 -12.83
N ALA A 158 17.55 3.43 -11.52
CA ALA A 158 18.07 4.67 -10.96
C ALA A 158 19.61 4.75 -11.03
N GLU A 159 20.30 3.66 -10.73
CA GLU A 159 21.77 3.63 -10.59
C GLU A 159 22.45 3.04 -11.82
N TRP A 160 22.00 1.89 -12.32
CA TRP A 160 22.69 1.24 -13.44
C TRP A 160 22.45 1.96 -14.78
N LEU A 161 21.22 2.41 -15.03
CA LEU A 161 20.86 3.18 -16.22
C LEU A 161 21.12 4.71 -16.09
N SER A 162 21.57 5.18 -14.93
CA SER A 162 21.82 6.61 -14.65
C SER A 162 20.64 7.55 -14.94
N PHE A 163 19.38 7.06 -14.94
CA PHE A 163 18.21 7.90 -15.17
C PHE A 163 17.84 8.79 -13.96
N GLY A 164 18.60 8.70 -12.87
CA GLY A 164 18.45 9.54 -11.70
C GLY A 164 17.30 9.11 -10.77
N PRO A 165 17.08 9.84 -9.67
CA PRO A 165 16.12 9.47 -8.63
C PRO A 165 14.66 9.57 -9.08
N VAL A 166 14.40 10.16 -10.25
CA VAL A 166 13.07 10.31 -10.85
C VAL A 166 12.61 9.03 -11.56
N ALA A 167 13.55 8.19 -12.00
CA ALA A 167 13.25 7.03 -12.84
C ALA A 167 12.26 6.03 -12.20
N PRO A 168 12.36 5.67 -10.90
CA PRO A 168 11.41 4.75 -10.27
C PRO A 168 9.96 5.27 -10.27
N PHE A 169 9.77 6.60 -10.23
CA PHE A 169 8.46 7.24 -10.28
C PHE A 169 7.86 7.24 -11.70
N MET A 170 8.70 7.28 -12.73
CA MET A 170 8.23 7.16 -14.12
C MET A 170 7.90 5.70 -14.46
N VAL A 171 8.70 4.76 -13.98
CA VAL A 171 8.48 3.33 -14.19
C VAL A 171 7.21 2.84 -13.48
N SER A 172 6.77 3.47 -12.38
CA SER A 172 5.53 3.08 -11.69
C SER A 172 4.26 3.37 -12.50
N ILE A 173 4.26 4.38 -13.39
CA ILE A 173 3.08 4.78 -14.18
C ILE A 173 2.58 3.64 -15.10
N PRO A 174 3.42 2.98 -15.92
CA PRO A 174 3.01 1.80 -16.68
C PRO A 174 2.35 0.70 -15.84
N PHE A 175 2.83 0.45 -14.62
CA PHE A 175 2.24 -0.56 -13.74
C PHE A 175 0.85 -0.16 -13.24
N PHE A 176 0.63 1.11 -12.93
CA PHE A 176 -0.71 1.62 -12.60
C PHE A 176 -1.67 1.53 -13.80
N LEU A 177 -1.21 1.90 -15.00
CA LEU A 177 -2.00 1.78 -16.23
C LEU A 177 -2.36 0.32 -16.54
N PHE A 178 -1.39 -0.59 -16.36
CA PHE A 178 -1.61 -2.02 -16.53
C PHE A 178 -2.66 -2.53 -15.54
N SER A 179 -2.53 -2.20 -14.25
CA SER A 179 -3.53 -2.52 -13.23
C SER A 179 -4.92 -1.99 -13.62
N GLY A 180 -5.00 -0.75 -14.09
CA GLY A 180 -6.25 -0.10 -14.50
C GLY A 180 -6.89 -0.77 -15.71
N PHE A 181 -6.09 -1.19 -16.69
CA PHE A 181 -6.57 -1.94 -17.85
C PHE A 181 -7.17 -3.28 -17.44
N PHE A 182 -6.52 -4.02 -16.53
CA PHE A 182 -7.07 -5.29 -16.04
C PHE A 182 -8.31 -5.09 -15.17
N ALA A 183 -8.38 -4.04 -14.37
CA ALA A 183 -9.57 -3.69 -13.61
C ALA A 183 -10.74 -3.36 -14.56
N LEU A 184 -10.50 -2.59 -15.62
CA LEU A 184 -11.52 -2.28 -16.64
C LEU A 184 -12.07 -3.54 -17.30
N LYS A 185 -11.20 -4.48 -17.68
CA LYS A 185 -11.57 -5.66 -18.45
C LYS A 185 -12.15 -6.79 -17.61
N ASN A 186 -11.65 -7.00 -16.39
CA ASN A 186 -11.93 -8.19 -15.60
C ASN A 186 -12.86 -7.97 -14.41
N TRP A 187 -13.09 -6.72 -13.99
CA TRP A 187 -13.95 -6.43 -12.84
C TRP A 187 -15.32 -5.97 -13.29
N ASP A 188 -16.34 -6.47 -12.61
CA ASP A 188 -17.71 -6.00 -12.74
C ASP A 188 -17.99 -4.90 -11.70
N GLU A 189 -18.96 -4.04 -12.00
CA GLU A 189 -19.29 -2.91 -11.13
C GLU A 189 -20.13 -3.38 -9.95
N ASN A 190 -19.63 -3.15 -8.74
CA ASN A 190 -20.28 -3.51 -7.50
C ASN A 190 -20.48 -2.28 -6.62
N TYR A 191 -21.69 -2.14 -6.08
CA TYR A 191 -22.09 -1.01 -5.25
C TYR A 191 -22.21 -1.43 -3.79
N GLY A 192 -21.74 -0.57 -2.89
CA GLY A 192 -21.94 -0.75 -1.46
C GLY A 192 -23.28 -0.21 -1.00
N LYS A 193 -23.68 -0.58 0.21
CA LYS A 193 -24.86 0.03 0.85
C LYS A 193 -24.50 1.46 1.26
N LYS A 194 -25.33 2.44 0.89
CA LYS A 194 -25.15 3.84 1.33
C LYS A 194 -25.22 3.90 2.86
N ARG A 195 -24.11 4.23 3.50
CA ARG A 195 -24.04 4.47 4.94
C ARG A 195 -23.59 5.91 5.20
N ALA A 196 -24.20 6.54 6.20
CA ALA A 196 -23.80 7.89 6.61
C ALA A 196 -22.39 7.82 7.24
N PHE A 197 -21.47 8.65 6.75
CA PHE A 197 -20.08 8.71 7.22
C PHE A 197 -19.98 8.85 8.75
N ALA A 198 -20.75 9.79 9.33
CA ALA A 198 -20.76 10.03 10.76
C ALA A 198 -21.20 8.80 11.57
N LYS A 199 -22.13 7.99 11.03
CA LYS A 199 -22.60 6.78 11.70
C LYS A 199 -21.55 5.67 11.64
N THR A 200 -20.94 5.44 10.47
CA THR A 200 -19.86 4.44 10.35
C THR A 200 -18.65 4.79 11.21
N CYS A 201 -18.23 6.05 11.22
CA CYS A 201 -17.12 6.52 12.05
C CYS A 201 -17.47 6.44 13.54
N GLY A 202 -18.69 6.85 13.91
CA GLY A 202 -19.19 6.76 15.29
C GLY A 202 -19.29 5.33 15.81
N ASP A 203 -19.80 4.40 14.99
CA ASP A 203 -19.90 2.98 15.35
C ASP A 203 -18.51 2.34 15.51
N GLY A 204 -17.56 2.68 14.63
CA GLY A 204 -16.17 2.23 14.72
C GLY A 204 -15.46 2.75 15.96
N LEU A 205 -15.60 4.05 16.25
CA LEU A 205 -15.02 4.65 17.45
C LEU A 205 -15.66 4.09 18.73
N LYS A 206 -16.98 3.90 18.72
CA LYS A 206 -17.69 3.27 19.83
C LYS A 206 -17.20 1.85 20.07
N CYS A 207 -17.00 1.05 19.03
CA CYS A 207 -16.44 -0.30 19.12
C CYS A 207 -15.04 -0.27 19.75
N LEU A 208 -14.16 0.60 19.25
CA LEU A 208 -12.79 0.76 19.75
C LEU A 208 -12.75 1.14 21.24
N LEU A 209 -13.65 2.02 21.68
CA LEU A 209 -13.70 2.49 23.07
C LEU A 209 -14.45 1.54 24.01
N SER A 210 -15.38 0.74 23.49
CA SER A 210 -16.19 -0.17 24.30
C SER A 210 -15.44 -1.44 24.69
N ASP A 211 -14.55 -1.95 23.83
CA ASP A 211 -13.79 -3.16 24.09
C ASP A 211 -12.33 -2.85 24.44
N ARG A 212 -11.96 -3.07 25.70
CA ARG A 212 -10.60 -2.89 26.21
C ARG A 212 -9.57 -3.72 25.44
N ARG A 213 -9.93 -4.90 24.95
CA ARG A 213 -9.01 -5.76 24.17
C ARG A 213 -8.71 -5.13 22.82
N VAL A 214 -9.73 -4.61 22.14
CA VAL A 214 -9.58 -3.91 20.86
C VAL A 214 -8.75 -2.64 21.04
N LEU A 215 -9.00 -1.88 22.11
CA LEU A 215 -8.20 -0.69 22.42
C LEU A 215 -6.72 -1.04 22.64
N LEU A 216 -6.44 -2.06 23.46
CA LEU A 216 -5.06 -2.49 23.74
C LEU A 216 -4.34 -2.95 22.47
N LEU A 217 -4.99 -3.76 21.63
CA LEU A 217 -4.43 -4.20 20.35
C LEU A 217 -4.19 -3.01 19.42
N GLY A 218 -5.13 -2.07 19.35
CA GLY A 218 -4.99 -0.84 18.57
C GLY A 218 -3.84 0.04 19.04
N THR A 219 -3.65 0.19 20.36
CA THR A 219 -2.51 0.95 20.93
C THR A 219 -1.18 0.28 20.62
N ILE A 220 -1.08 -1.05 20.78
CA ILE A 220 0.14 -1.79 20.45
C ILE A 220 0.47 -1.64 18.96
N GLN A 221 -0.52 -1.79 18.08
CA GLN A 221 -0.33 -1.60 16.64
C GLN A 221 0.12 -0.17 16.32
N ALA A 222 -0.49 0.85 16.93
CA ALA A 222 -0.12 2.24 16.70
C ALA A 222 1.32 2.56 17.14
N LEU A 223 1.74 2.03 18.29
CA LEU A 223 3.12 2.18 18.77
C LEU A 223 4.12 1.49 17.84
N PHE A 224 3.81 0.27 17.41
CA PHE A 224 4.64 -0.46 16.46
C PHE A 224 4.77 0.26 15.12
N GLU A 225 3.65 0.69 14.54
CA GLU A 225 3.63 1.40 13.26
C GLU A 225 4.40 2.72 13.34
N SER A 226 4.31 3.43 14.48
CA SER A 226 5.06 4.66 14.71
C SER A 226 6.58 4.43 14.64
N ILE A 227 7.08 3.34 15.23
CA ILE A 227 8.50 2.97 15.15
C ILE A 227 8.89 2.67 13.70
N ILE A 228 8.04 1.96 12.95
CA ILE A 228 8.27 1.65 11.54
C ILE A 228 8.32 2.92 10.69
N TYR A 229 7.43 3.89 10.89
CA TYR A 229 7.46 5.16 10.16
C TYR A 229 8.71 6.00 10.47
N ILE A 230 9.13 6.04 11.74
CA ILE A 230 10.39 6.68 12.13
C ILE A 230 11.57 6.01 11.42
N PHE A 231 11.60 4.67 11.42
CA PHE A 231 12.64 3.91 10.72
C PHE A 231 12.65 4.21 9.21
N ILE A 232 11.50 4.17 8.54
CA ILE A 232 11.34 4.44 7.09
C ILE A 232 11.80 5.85 6.73
N PHE A 233 11.65 6.82 7.64
CA PHE A 233 12.14 8.17 7.43
C PHE A 233 13.67 8.28 7.60
N LEU A 234 14.23 7.62 8.62
CA LEU A 234 15.63 7.81 9.03
C LEU A 234 16.65 6.96 8.26
N TRP A 235 16.28 5.78 7.76
CA TRP A 235 17.27 4.88 7.15
C TRP A 235 17.95 5.49 5.91
N THR A 236 17.22 6.28 5.11
CA THR A 236 17.78 6.91 3.92
C THR A 236 18.80 8.01 4.24
N PRO A 237 18.51 9.04 5.07
CA PRO A 237 19.51 10.05 5.43
C PRO A 237 20.73 9.49 6.16
N VAL A 238 20.57 8.39 6.90
CA VAL A 238 21.70 7.74 7.58
C VAL A 238 22.64 7.06 6.59
N LEU A 239 22.13 6.51 5.48
CA LEU A 239 22.92 5.73 4.53
C LEU A 239 23.37 6.51 3.28
N ASP A 240 22.66 7.57 2.91
CA ASP A 240 23.00 8.41 1.76
C ASP A 240 24.44 8.99 1.82
N PRO A 241 24.96 9.46 2.98
CA PRO A 241 26.35 9.92 3.10
C PRO A 241 27.40 8.86 2.80
N HIS A 242 27.05 7.58 2.92
CA HIS A 242 27.95 6.45 2.67
C HIS A 242 27.87 5.93 1.24
N GLY A 243 27.04 6.53 0.37
CA GLY A 243 26.90 6.13 -1.03
C GLY A 243 26.30 4.73 -1.21
N ALA A 244 25.51 4.26 -0.25
CA ALA A 244 24.91 2.93 -0.32
C ALA A 244 23.83 2.86 -1.42
N PRO A 245 23.78 1.78 -2.22
CA PRO A 245 22.74 1.56 -3.22
C PRO A 245 21.39 1.38 -2.52
N LEU A 246 20.53 2.41 -2.59
CA LEU A 246 19.31 2.49 -1.78
C LEU A 246 18.33 1.37 -2.13
N GLY A 247 18.27 0.97 -3.40
CA GLY A 247 17.41 -0.12 -3.85
C GLY A 247 17.81 -1.46 -3.27
N ILE A 248 19.12 -1.78 -3.23
CA ILE A 248 19.65 -3.02 -2.64
C ILE A 248 19.42 -3.07 -1.13
N VAL A 249 19.65 -1.96 -0.43
CA VAL A 249 19.38 -1.86 1.02
C VAL A 249 17.90 -2.12 1.29
N PHE A 250 17.02 -1.47 0.54
CA PHE A 250 15.58 -1.67 0.66
C PHE A 250 15.16 -3.11 0.37
N SER A 251 15.68 -3.73 -0.69
CA SER A 251 15.45 -5.15 -0.99
C SER A 251 15.90 -6.06 0.17
N SER A 252 17.01 -5.72 0.82
CA SER A 252 17.52 -6.47 1.98
C SER A 252 16.57 -6.39 3.19
N PHE A 253 16.02 -5.20 3.48
CA PHE A 253 15.01 -5.04 4.52
C PHE A 253 13.73 -5.84 4.21
N MET A 254 13.26 -5.78 2.96
CA MET A 254 12.09 -6.55 2.53
C MET A 254 12.34 -8.06 2.56
N ALA A 255 13.55 -8.51 2.24
CA ALA A 255 13.94 -9.91 2.32
C ALA A 255 13.97 -10.39 3.78
N ALA A 256 14.51 -9.59 4.70
CA ALA A 256 14.50 -9.87 6.13
C ALA A 256 13.07 -9.97 6.68
N SER A 257 12.18 -9.05 6.28
CA SER A 257 10.75 -9.09 6.63
C SER A 257 10.05 -10.37 6.11
N MET A 258 10.35 -10.76 4.87
CA MET A 258 9.83 -12.00 4.27
C MET A 258 10.34 -13.26 5.00
N LEU A 259 11.61 -13.28 5.39
CA LEU A 259 12.21 -14.37 6.17
C LEU A 259 11.55 -14.46 7.55
N GLY A 260 11.39 -13.34 8.26
CA GLY A 260 10.68 -13.29 9.54
C GLY A 260 9.25 -13.82 9.46
N SER A 261 8.50 -13.42 8.44
CA SER A 261 7.15 -13.92 8.16
C SER A 261 7.11 -15.43 7.87
N SER A 262 8.18 -15.97 7.28
CA SER A 262 8.28 -17.39 6.96
C SER A 262 8.69 -18.22 8.18
N LEU A 263 9.61 -17.72 8.99
CA LEU A 263 9.99 -18.31 10.27
C LEU A 263 8.80 -18.34 11.25
N TYR A 264 8.03 -17.25 11.32
CA TYR A 264 6.82 -17.19 12.13
C TYR A 264 5.78 -18.25 11.70
N ARG A 265 5.55 -18.40 10.39
CA ARG A 265 4.66 -19.45 9.85
C ARG A 265 5.18 -20.86 10.13
N LEU A 266 6.49 -21.07 10.07
CA LEU A 266 7.11 -22.36 10.44
C LEU A 266 6.92 -22.67 11.93
N ALA A 267 7.16 -21.68 12.80
CA ALA A 267 6.97 -21.80 14.24
C ALA A 267 5.51 -22.11 14.64
N LEU A 268 4.54 -21.54 13.91
CA LEU A 268 3.12 -21.82 14.12
C LEU A 268 2.60 -23.10 13.45
N SER A 269 3.38 -23.71 12.55
CA SER A 269 2.95 -24.92 11.86
C SER A 269 2.85 -26.09 12.86
N ARG A 270 1.78 -26.89 12.76
CA ARG A 270 1.40 -27.98 13.70
C ARG A 270 2.50 -29.01 14.06
N ARG A 271 3.68 -28.98 13.41
CA ARG A 271 4.84 -29.79 13.82
C ARG A 271 5.55 -29.29 15.08
N TYR A 272 5.33 -28.05 15.51
CA TYR A 272 5.98 -27.45 16.68
C TYR A 272 4.97 -26.73 17.59
N HIS A 273 3.93 -27.44 18.07
CA HIS A 273 3.04 -26.88 19.11
C HIS A 273 3.83 -26.55 20.39
N LEU A 274 4.26 -25.30 20.52
CA LEU A 274 4.80 -24.68 21.73
C LEU A 274 3.80 -23.68 22.35
N GLN A 275 2.50 -23.96 22.25
CA GLN A 275 1.49 -23.28 23.07
C GLN A 275 0.60 -24.33 23.76
N PRO A 276 0.56 -24.36 25.10
CA PRO A 276 -0.44 -25.12 25.83
C PRO A 276 -1.81 -24.43 25.68
N VAL A 277 -2.85 -25.25 25.52
CA VAL A 277 -4.26 -24.84 25.49
C VAL A 277 -4.68 -24.24 26.83
#